data_AF-A0A659XXL3-F1
#
_entry.id   AF-A0A659XXL3-F1
#
_cell.length_a   1.000
_cell.length_b   1.000
_cell.length_c   1.000
_cell.angle_alpha   90.00
_cell.angle_beta   90.00
_cell.angle_gamma   90.00
#
_symmetry.space_group_name_H-M   'P 1'
#
loop_
_entity.id
_entity.type
_entity.pdbx_description
1 polymer ?
#
loop_
_entity_poly.entity_id
_entity_poly.type
_entity_poly.pdbx_seq_one_letter_code
_entity_poly.pdbx_strand_id
1 'polypeptide(L)' 'KTFEVVNPSTGEVLAELPDMGVEETRAAVDKAYVAQSGWAALTARERSDVLWRWHQLIIDHAGDLAA' A
#
# COMPACT_ATOMS: atom_id res chain seq x y z
N LYS A 1 -12.35 5.30 -14.17
CA LYS A 1 -13.59 5.56 -13.40
C LYS A 1 -13.16 5.85 -11.97
N THR A 2 -13.91 6.64 -11.21
CA THR A 2 -13.60 6.98 -9.80
C THR A 2 -14.81 6.68 -8.92
N PHE A 3 -14.59 6.58 -7.61
CA PHE A 3 -15.64 6.47 -6.60
C PHE A 3 -15.30 7.26 -5.35
N GLU A 4 -16.34 7.75 -4.67
CA GLU A 4 -16.21 8.49 -3.42
C GLU A 4 -16.13 7.52 -2.23
N VAL A 5 -15.19 7.78 -1.34
CA VAL A 5 -15.12 7.17 -0.02
C VAL A 5 -15.78 8.12 0.97
N VAL A 6 -16.81 7.65 1.65
CA VAL A 6 -17.65 8.47 2.53
C VAL A 6 -17.43 8.08 3.98
N ASN A 7 -17.38 9.07 4.87
CA ASN A 7 -17.35 8.88 6.31
C ASN A 7 -18.72 8.33 6.77
N PRO A 8 -18.80 7.12 7.34
CA PRO A 8 -20.08 6.53 7.75
C PRO A 8 -20.72 7.23 8.96
N SER A 9 -19.96 8.02 9.73
CA SER A 9 -20.46 8.72 10.93
C SER A 9 -21.07 10.09 10.62
N THR A 10 -20.60 10.78 9.57
CA THR A 10 -21.04 12.14 9.19
C THR A 10 -21.73 12.20 7.83
N GLY A 11 -21.50 11.22 6.95
CA GLY A 11 -21.96 11.23 5.57
C GLY A 11 -21.12 12.10 4.63
N GLU A 12 -20.02 12.69 5.11
CA GLU A 12 -19.14 13.55 4.33
C GLU A 12 -18.16 12.73 3.48
N VAL A 13 -17.78 13.24 2.30
CA VAL A 13 -16.78 12.61 1.42
C VAL A 13 -15.38 12.81 2.00
N LEU A 14 -14.67 11.71 2.24
CA LEU A 14 -13.27 11.68 2.71
C LEU A 14 -12.28 11.83 1.56
N ALA A 15 -12.51 11.11 0.46
CA ALA A 15 -11.63 11.10 -0.71
C ALA A 15 -12.36 10.57 -1.95
N GLU A 16 -11.86 10.92 -3.12
CA GLU A 16 -12.23 10.30 -4.40
C GLU A 16 -11.07 9.43 -4.89
N LEU A 17 -11.34 8.15 -5.13
CA LEU A 17 -10.33 7.18 -5.52
C LEU A 17 -10.60 6.63 -6.93
N PRO A 18 -9.54 6.32 -7.71
CA PRO A 18 -9.72 5.61 -8.98
C PRO A 18 -10.19 4.18 -8.74
N ASP A 19 -11.20 3.78 -9.51
CA ASP A 19 -11.69 2.41 -9.63
C ASP A 19 -10.72 1.65 -10.56
N MET A 20 -9.67 1.08 -9.95
CA MET A 20 -8.61 0.35 -10.65
C MET A 20 -9.14 -0.98 -11.17
N GLY A 21 -9.06 -1.20 -12.49
CA GLY A 21 -9.60 -2.36 -13.18
C GLY A 21 -8.53 -3.36 -13.61
N VAL A 22 -8.86 -4.13 -14.66
CA VAL A 22 -8.01 -5.22 -15.17
C VAL A 22 -6.64 -4.73 -15.64
N GLU A 23 -6.60 -3.60 -16.34
CA GLU A 23 -5.35 -3.08 -16.91
C GLU A 23 -4.40 -2.54 -15.84
N GLU A 24 -4.92 -1.80 -14.85
CA GLU A 24 -4.11 -1.31 -13.73
C GLU A 24 -3.61 -2.47 -12.85
N THR A 25 -4.46 -3.49 -12.65
CA THR A 25 -4.08 -4.71 -11.94
C THR A 25 -2.97 -5.46 -12.68
N ARG A 26 -3.09 -5.63 -14.00
CA ARG A 26 -2.05 -6.26 -14.82
C ARG A 26 -0.73 -5.49 -14.71
N ALA A 27 -0.77 -4.16 -14.84
CA ALA A 27 0.42 -3.33 -14.70
C ALA A 27 1.08 -3.45 -13.31
N ALA A 28 0.28 -3.60 -12.24
CA ALA A 28 0.80 -3.84 -10.90
C ALA A 28 1.47 -5.22 -10.77
N VAL A 29 0.84 -6.27 -11.34
CA VAL A 29 1.39 -7.64 -11.37
C VAL A 29 2.70 -7.68 -12.15
N ASP A 30 2.76 -7.05 -13.32
CA ASP A 30 3.97 -7.03 -14.16
C ASP A 30 5.15 -6.38 -13.42
N LYS A 31 4.90 -5.26 -12.73
CA LYS A 31 5.91 -4.61 -11.90
C LYS A 31 6.36 -5.49 -10.72
N ALA A 32 5.41 -6.13 -10.05
CA ALA A 32 5.72 -7.05 -8.97
C ALA A 32 6.55 -8.24 -9.46
N TYR A 33 6.23 -8.79 -10.63
CA TYR A 33 6.96 -9.89 -11.25
C TYR A 33 8.42 -9.52 -11.53
N VAL A 34 8.67 -8.33 -12.10
CA VAL A 34 10.03 -7.83 -12.34
C VAL A 34 10.81 -7.70 -11.03
N ALA A 35 10.19 -7.16 -9.97
CA ALA A 35 10.85 -6.96 -8.67
C ALA A 35 11.05 -8.27 -7.87
N GLN A 36 10.24 -9.31 -8.12
CA GLN A 36 10.16 -10.51 -7.30
C GLN A 36 11.49 -11.25 -7.20
N SER A 37 12.23 -11.36 -8.31
CA SER A 37 13.52 -12.07 -8.33
C SER A 37 14.56 -11.42 -7.42
N GLY A 38 14.66 -10.09 -7.45
CA GLY A 38 15.54 -9.31 -6.58
C GLY A 38 15.15 -9.45 -5.11
N TRP A 39 13.85 -9.39 -4.80
CA TRP A 39 13.35 -9.61 -3.44
C TRP A 39 13.61 -11.02 -2.92
N ALA A 40 13.45 -12.03 -3.78
CA ALA A 40 13.67 -13.44 -3.42
C ALA A 40 15.15 -13.75 -3.15
N ALA A 41 16.06 -13.05 -3.84
CA ALA A 41 17.50 -13.22 -3.65
C ALA A 41 18.02 -12.68 -2.30
N LEU A 42 17.24 -11.82 -1.61
CA LEU A 42 17.63 -11.31 -0.31
C LEU A 42 17.70 -12.40 0.74
N THR A 43 18.58 -12.22 1.71
CA THR A 43 18.65 -13.04 2.92
C THR A 43 17.45 -12.78 3.83
N ALA A 44 17.22 -13.69 4.78
CA ALA A 44 16.21 -13.49 5.82
C ALA A 44 16.46 -12.22 6.63
N ARG A 45 17.73 -11.87 6.90
CA ARG A 45 18.10 -10.67 7.65
C ARG A 45 17.74 -9.40 6.90
N GLU A 46 18.09 -9.30 5.63
CA GLU A 46 17.80 -8.11 4.81
C GLU A 46 16.29 -7.87 4.68
N ARG A 47 15.50 -8.93 4.46
CA ARG A 47 14.03 -8.80 4.48
C ARG A 47 13.49 -8.34 5.84
N SER A 48 14.06 -8.86 6.93
CA SER A 48 13.70 -8.45 8.29
C SER A 48 14.00 -6.97 8.52
N ASP A 49 15.12 -6.45 8.01
CA ASP A 49 15.50 -5.06 8.18
C ASP A 49 14.55 -4.11 7.44
N VAL A 50 14.10 -4.49 6.23
CA VAL A 50 13.06 -3.76 5.48
C VAL A 50 11.74 -3.72 6.25
N LEU A 51 11.28 -4.87 6.75
CA LEU A 51 10.04 -4.95 7.53
C LEU A 51 10.13 -4.20 8.86
N TRP A 52 11.29 -4.24 9.53
CA TRP A 52 11.53 -3.49 10.75
C TRP A 52 11.46 -1.99 10.51
N ARG A 53 12.07 -1.50 9.42
CA ARG A 53 11.98 -0.08 9.06
C ARG A 53 10.54 0.33 8.76
N TRP A 54 9.78 -0.52 8.07
CA TRP A 54 8.36 -0.25 7.82
C TRP A 54 7.55 -0.18 9.12
N HIS A 55 7.78 -1.10 10.06
CA HIS A 55 7.18 -1.04 11.39
C HIS A 55 7.49 0.27 12.12
N GLN A 56 8.76 0.71 12.11
CA GLN A 56 9.13 1.99 12.73
C GLN A 56 8.35 3.15 12.10
N LEU A 57 8.22 3.19 10.78
CA LEU A 57 7.43 4.21 10.10
C LEU A 57 5.95 4.17 10.48
N ILE A 58 5.35 2.99 10.64
CA ILE A 58 3.96 2.87 11.11
C ILE A 58 3.82 3.48 12.51
N ILE A 59 4.76 3.21 13.43
CA ILE A 59 4.73 3.76 14.78
C ILE A 59 4.94 5.28 14.77
N ASP A 60 5.91 5.77 13.98
CA ASP A 60 6.21 7.19 13.84
C ASP A 60 4.99 7.97 13.32
N HIS A 61 4.15 7.34 12.48
CA HIS A 61 2.94 7.91 11.88
C HIS A 61 1.63 7.38 12.47
N ALA A 62 1.66 6.78 13.67
CA ALA A 62 0.49 6.14 14.26
C ALA A 62 -0.68 7.12 14.49
N GLY A 63 -0.39 8.38 14.79
CA GLY A 63 -1.41 9.42 14.93
C GLY A 63 -2.12 9.71 13.60
N ASP A 64 -1.36 9.86 12.51
CA ASP A 64 -1.91 10.11 11.18
C ASP A 64 -2.72 8.90 10.66
N LEU A 65 -2.30 7.68 11.00
CA LEU A 65 -2.99 6.44 10.61
C LEU A 65 -4.26 6.17 11.42
N ALA A 66 -4.39 6.74 12.62
CA ALA A 66 -5.54 6.54 13.51
C ALA A 66 -6.66 7.58 13.31
N ALA A 67 -6.35 8.69 12.65
CA ALA A 67 -7.29 9.78 12.35
C ALA A 67 -8.25 9.41 11.21
#